data_AF-A0A177T859-F1
#
_entry.id   AF-A0A177T859-F1
#
_cell.length_a   1.000
_cell.length_b   1.000
_cell.length_c   1.000
_cell.angle_alpha   90.00
_cell.angle_beta   90.00
_cell.angle_gamma   90.00
#
_symmetry.space_group_name_H-M   'P 1'
#
loop_
_entity.id
_entity.type
_entity.pdbx_description
1 polymer ?
#
loop_
_entity_poly.entity_id
_entity_poly.type
_entity_poly.pdbx_seq_one_letter_code
_entity_poly.pdbx_strand_id
1 'polypeptide(L)'
;MTTSLRPIKFTTHLSISSDIVIGEESTTKENFQELLAHILNFKADPIESKVLLWGRDIQPAGAYVLTQQPFATKPPRIHINETTCLRQIPEEFDGSDP
;
A
#
# COMPACT_ATOMS: atom_id res chain seq x y z
N MET A 1 -5.03 -36.04 -10.24
CA MET A 1 -5.11 -35.35 -8.93
C MET A 1 -4.25 -34.11 -9.02
N THR A 2 -4.85 -32.93 -9.16
CA THR A 2 -4.14 -31.65 -9.16
C THR A 2 -3.80 -31.29 -7.72
N THR A 3 -2.53 -31.38 -7.36
CA THR A 3 -2.02 -30.92 -6.07
C THR A 3 -2.24 -29.41 -5.98
N SER A 4 -3.28 -29.00 -5.23
CA SER A 4 -3.46 -27.62 -4.81
C SER A 4 -2.32 -27.26 -3.86
N LEU A 5 -1.21 -26.78 -4.43
CA LEU A 5 -0.20 -26.05 -3.70
C LEU A 5 -0.86 -24.75 -3.25
N ARG A 6 -1.48 -24.74 -2.06
CA ARG A 6 -1.80 -23.48 -1.39
C ARG A 6 -0.47 -22.73 -1.31
N PRO A 7 -0.36 -21.52 -1.88
CA PRO A 7 0.84 -20.73 -1.64
C PRO A 7 0.81 -20.36 -0.16
N ILE A 8 1.47 -21.17 0.66
CA ILE A 8 1.87 -20.75 2.00
C ILE A 8 2.95 -19.70 1.74
N LYS A 9 2.52 -18.47 1.48
CA LYS A 9 3.42 -17.32 1.47
C LYS A 9 3.90 -17.20 2.91
N PHE A 10 4.99 -17.86 3.25
CA PHE A 10 5.83 -17.39 4.34
C PHE A 10 6.32 -16.01 3.88
N THR A 11 5.89 -14.96 4.58
CA THR A 11 6.37 -13.59 4.33
C THR A 11 7.85 -13.55 4.66
N THR A 12 8.72 -13.95 3.73
CA THR A 12 10.17 -13.83 3.84
C THR A 12 10.66 -12.47 3.36
N HIS A 13 9.75 -11.54 3.09
CA HIS A 13 10.07 -10.29 2.43
C HIS A 13 10.20 -9.15 3.43
N LEU A 14 11.29 -8.41 3.27
CA LEU A 14 11.58 -7.10 3.86
C LEU A 14 10.27 -6.35 4.14
N SER A 15 9.89 -6.31 5.42
CA SER A 15 8.68 -5.62 5.84
C SER A 15 9.03 -4.15 6.02
N ILE A 16 8.41 -3.26 5.26
CA ILE A 16 8.65 -1.83 5.40
C ILE A 16 7.69 -1.26 6.45
N SER A 17 8.20 -0.37 7.29
CA SER A 17 7.37 0.61 7.98
C SER A 17 7.70 1.95 7.35
N SER A 18 6.75 2.51 6.62
CA SER A 18 6.93 3.75 5.86
C SER A 18 5.61 4.48 5.76
N ASP A 19 5.75 5.79 5.62
CA ASP A 19 4.66 6.65 5.20
C ASP A 19 4.53 6.52 3.68
N ILE A 20 3.29 6.39 3.22
CA ILE A 20 2.94 6.39 1.80
C ILE A 20 1.91 7.49 1.54
N VAL A 21 1.98 8.08 0.35
CA VAL A 21 0.94 8.98 -0.14
C VAL A 21 0.16 8.25 -1.22
N ILE A 22 -1.14 8.04 -0.98
CA ILE A 22 -2.07 7.46 -1.95
C ILE A 22 -2.64 8.60 -2.80
N GLY A 23 -2.49 8.50 -4.12
CA GLY A 23 -3.05 9.45 -5.08
C GLY A 23 -4.54 9.20 -5.37
N GLU A 24 -5.15 10.13 -6.12
CA GLU A 24 -6.55 10.03 -6.54
C GLU A 24 -6.78 8.97 -7.64
N GLU A 25 -5.72 8.57 -8.33
CA GLU A 25 -5.79 7.56 -9.38
C GLU A 25 -5.95 6.16 -8.79
N SER A 26 -7.13 5.58 -9.00
CA SER A 26 -7.46 4.21 -8.61
C SER A 26 -8.14 3.44 -9.75
N THR A 27 -7.73 2.19 -9.94
CA THR A 27 -8.48 1.23 -10.78
C THR A 27 -9.12 0.20 -9.87
N THR A 28 -10.45 0.08 -9.91
CA THR A 28 -11.19 -0.87 -9.08
C THR A 28 -11.85 -1.96 -9.94
N LYS A 29 -11.64 -3.23 -9.59
CA LYS A 29 -12.31 -4.38 -10.20
C LYS A 29 -12.60 -5.43 -9.14
N GLU A 30 -13.86 -5.82 -8.96
CA GLU A 30 -14.26 -6.93 -8.06
C GLU A 30 -13.74 -6.79 -6.61
N ASN A 31 -13.74 -5.57 -6.06
CA ASN A 31 -13.19 -5.20 -4.74
C ASN A 31 -11.65 -5.25 -4.63
N PHE A 32 -10.94 -5.43 -5.74
CA PHE A 32 -9.51 -5.15 -5.83
C PHE A 32 -9.29 -3.73 -6.33
N GLN A 33 -8.51 -2.97 -5.57
CA GLN A 33 -8.13 -1.60 -5.87
C GLN A 33 -6.63 -1.57 -6.17
N GLU A 34 -6.28 -1.08 -7.35
CA GLU A 34 -4.91 -0.70 -7.69
C GLU A 34 -4.78 0.81 -7.52
N LEU A 35 -3.96 1.22 -6.55
CA LEU A 35 -3.73 2.61 -6.20
C LEU A 35 -2.31 3.01 -6.57
N LEU A 36 -2.16 4.18 -7.19
CA LEU A 36 -0.86 4.80 -7.34
C LEU A 36 -0.43 5.38 -5.97
N ALA A 37 0.81 5.10 -5.58
CA ALA A 37 1.35 5.60 -4.33
C ALA A 37 2.80 6.06 -4.46
N HIS A 38 3.19 7.00 -3.61
CA HIS A 38 4.58 7.42 -3.46
C HIS A 38 5.10 6.99 -2.09
N ILE A 39 6.21 6.24 -2.10
CA ILE A 39 6.93 5.88 -0.89
C ILE A 39 7.94 6.99 -0.61
N LEU A 40 7.78 7.67 0.53
CA LEU A 40 8.66 8.76 0.92
C LEU A 40 9.99 8.21 1.42
N ASN A 41 11.09 8.72 0.87
CA ASN A 41 12.44 8.41 1.32
C ASN A 41 13.07 9.67 1.93
N PHE A 42 13.58 9.56 3.16
CA PHE A 42 14.20 10.67 3.88
C PHE A 42 15.41 11.31 3.16
N LYS A 43 16.03 10.61 2.19
CA LYS A 43 17.28 11.07 1.54
C LYS A 43 17.24 11.12 0.02
N ALA A 44 16.13 10.78 -0.62
CA ALA A 44 16.06 10.66 -2.07
C ALA A 44 14.69 11.05 -2.59
N ASP A 45 14.57 11.11 -3.92
CA ASP A 45 13.31 11.34 -4.59
C ASP A 45 12.26 10.28 -4.20
N PRO A 46 10.97 10.65 -4.10
CA PRO A 46 9.89 9.72 -3.82
C PRO A 46 9.87 8.57 -4.83
N ILE A 47 9.65 7.35 -4.33
CA ILE A 47 9.58 6.16 -5.19
C ILE A 47 8.11 5.94 -5.56
N GLU A 48 7.80 6.04 -6.85
CA GLU A 48 6.49 5.63 -7.36
C GLU A 48 6.30 4.12 -7.20
N SER A 49 5.18 3.73 -6.64
CA SER A 49 4.81 2.35 -6.34
C SER A 49 3.34 2.11 -6.59
N LYS A 50 2.96 0.84 -6.69
CA LYS A 50 1.55 0.42 -6.73
C LYS A 50 1.17 -0.27 -5.44
N VAL A 51 0.08 0.19 -4.84
CA VAL A 51 -0.58 -0.50 -3.73
C VAL A 51 -1.72 -1.32 -4.30
N LEU A 52 -1.72 -2.63 -4.04
CA LEU A 52 -2.87 -3.47 -4.29
C LEU A 52 -3.58 -3.71 -2.97
N LEU A 53 -4.83 -3.26 -2.93
CA LEU A 53 -5.68 -3.31 -1.76
C LEU A 53 -6.92 -4.11 -2.09
N TRP A 54 -7.30 -5.01 -1.19
CA TRP A 54 -8.63 -5.60 -1.23
C TRP A 54 -9.55 -4.85 -0.26
N GLY A 55 -10.71 -4.42 -0.74
CA GLY A 55 -11.66 -3.65 0.05
C GLY A 55 -12.93 -3.33 -0.73
N ARG A 56 -14.06 -3.29 -0.04
CA ARG A 56 -15.36 -2.91 -0.61
C ARG A 56 -15.48 -1.40 -0.79
N ASP A 57 -14.86 -0.66 0.11
CA ASP A 57 -14.87 0.80 0.12
C ASP A 57 -13.61 1.33 -0.56
N ILE A 58 -13.78 2.32 -1.44
CA ILE A 58 -12.65 2.97 -2.12
C ILE A 58 -11.82 3.69 -1.07
N GLN A 59 -10.52 3.42 -1.05
CA GLN A 59 -9.62 4.11 -0.14
C GLN A 59 -9.45 5.57 -0.59
N PRO A 60 -9.70 6.56 0.29
CA PRO A 60 -9.48 7.96 -0.07
C PRO A 60 -8.00 8.27 -0.29
N ALA A 61 -7.71 9.25 -1.14
CA ALA A 61 -6.38 9.81 -1.28
C ALA A 61 -5.91 10.42 0.05
N GLY A 62 -4.59 10.47 0.26
CA GLY A 62 -4.00 11.05 1.46
C GLY A 62 -2.74 10.33 1.94
N ALA A 63 -2.21 10.78 3.08
CA ALA A 63 -1.04 10.18 3.71
C ALA A 63 -1.43 9.06 4.68
N TYR A 64 -0.71 7.93 4.60
CA TYR A 64 -0.98 6.74 5.40
C TYR A 64 0.31 6.15 5.98
N VAL A 65 0.22 5.68 7.21
CA VAL A 65 1.27 4.89 7.86
C VAL A 65 1.03 3.41 7.59
N LEU A 66 2.03 2.75 7.00
CA LEU A 66 2.06 1.30 6.86
C LEU A 66 3.01 0.69 7.88
N THR A 67 2.56 -0.35 8.58
CA THR A 67 3.41 -1.12 9.49
C THR A 67 3.56 -2.55 9.00
N GLN A 68 4.81 -3.02 8.93
CA GLN A 68 5.15 -4.42 8.65
C GLN A 68 4.58 -4.97 7.34
N GLN A 69 4.41 -4.11 6.32
CA GLN A 69 3.80 -4.55 5.07
C GLN A 69 4.83 -5.20 4.15
N PRO A 70 4.47 -6.32 3.47
CA PRO A 70 5.34 -6.93 2.47
C PRO A 70 5.61 -5.96 1.32
N PHE A 71 6.88 -5.76 1.00
CA PHE A 71 7.30 -4.93 -0.12
C PHE A 71 8.05 -5.74 -1.17
N ALA A 72 7.62 -5.64 -2.42
CA ALA A 72 8.34 -6.18 -3.57
C ALA A 72 9.11 -5.05 -4.26
N THR A 73 10.40 -5.23 -4.52
CA THR A 73 11.29 -4.18 -5.06
C THR A 73 11.34 -4.13 -6.60
N LYS A 74 10.82 -5.14 -7.30
CA LYS A 74 10.91 -5.27 -8.77
C LYS A 74 9.61 -5.83 -9.39
N PRO A 75 8.70 -4.98 -9.92
CA PRO A 75 8.60 -3.54 -9.67
C PRO A 75 8.18 -3.23 -8.21
N PRO A 76 8.43 -1.99 -7.71
CA PRO A 76 7.98 -1.52 -6.41
C PRO A 76 6.48 -1.73 -6.19
N ARG A 77 6.10 -2.66 -5.32
CA ARG A 77 4.69 -2.99 -5.03
C ARG A 77 4.49 -3.30 -3.56
N ILE A 78 3.34 -2.87 -3.05
CA ILE A 78 2.86 -3.13 -1.69
C ILE A 78 1.54 -3.89 -1.80
N HIS A 79 1.38 -4.95 -1.01
CA HIS A 79 0.13 -5.70 -0.92
C HIS A 79 -0.49 -5.52 0.45
N ILE A 80 -1.74 -5.08 0.48
CA ILE A 80 -2.50 -4.85 1.70
C ILE A 80 -3.75 -5.73 1.67
N ASN A 81 -3.88 -6.59 2.68
CA ASN A 81 -4.94 -7.60 2.71
C ASN A 81 -6.32 -7.00 2.97
N GLU A 82 -6.41 -5.92 3.75
CA GLU A 82 -7.66 -5.20 4.01
C GLU A 82 -7.42 -3.72 4.31
N THR A 83 -8.44 -2.90 4.09
CA THR A 83 -8.39 -1.45 4.30
C THR A 83 -8.08 -1.07 5.76
N THR A 84 -8.44 -1.88 6.75
CA THR A 84 -8.13 -1.56 8.17
C THR A 84 -6.64 -1.63 8.50
N CYS A 85 -5.84 -2.27 7.65
CA CYS A 85 -4.38 -2.27 7.77
C CYS A 85 -3.76 -0.92 7.39
N LEU A 86 -4.55 0.00 6.81
CA LEU A 86 -4.16 1.38 6.53
C LEU A 86 -4.52 2.27 7.71
N ARG A 87 -3.55 3.08 8.16
CA ARG A 87 -3.79 4.13 9.15
C ARG A 87 -3.57 5.47 8.50
N GLN A 88 -4.66 6.19 8.23
CA GLN A 88 -4.57 7.54 7.68
C GLN A 88 -3.93 8.46 8.73
N ILE A 89 -3.01 9.30 8.28
CA ILE A 89 -2.47 10.37 9.10
C ILE A 89 -3.56 11.45 9.17
N PRO A 90 -3.94 11.93 10.37
CA PRO A 90 -4.90 13.02 10.48
C PRO A 90 -4.43 14.25 9.72
N GLU A 91 -5.36 14.98 9.10
CA GLU A 91 -5.09 16.17 8.28
C GLU A 91 -4.26 17.24 9.03
N GLU A 92 -4.49 17.39 10.33
CA GLU A 92 -3.72 18.29 11.20
C GLU A 92 -2.22 17.91 11.34
N PHE A 93 -1.83 16.71 10.91
CA PHE A 93 -0.45 16.20 10.99
C PHE A 93 0.14 15.79 9.64
N ASP A 94 -0.66 15.75 8.56
CA ASP A 94 -0.20 15.26 7.25
C ASP A 94 0.48 16.34 6.39
N GLY A 95 0.43 17.60 6.83
CA GLY A 95 1.05 18.75 6.18
C GLY A 95 0.33 19.24 4.93
N SER A 96 -0.93 18.81 4.72
CA SER A 96 -1.80 19.32 3.65
C SER A 96 -2.36 20.72 3.94
N ASP A 97 -2.43 21.12 5.22
CA ASP A 97 -2.80 22.47 5.68
C ASP A 97 -1.63 23.11 6.49
N PRO A 98 -0.89 24.08 5.91
CA PRO A 98 0.34 24.64 6.49
C PRO A 98 0.14 25.73 7.55
#